data_AF-A0A0S6W5C3-F1
#
_entry.id   AF-A0A0S6W5C3-F1
#
_cell.length_a   1.000
_cell.length_b   1.000
_cell.length_c   1.000
_cell.angle_alpha   90.00
_cell.angle_beta   90.00
_cell.angle_gamma   90.00
#
_symmetry.space_group_name_H-M   'P 1'
#
loop_
_entity.id
_entity.type
_entity.pdbx_description
1 polymer ?
#
loop_
_entity_poly.entity_id
_entity_poly.type
_entity_poly.pdbx_seq_one_letter_code
_entity_poly.pdbx_strand_id
1 'polypeptide(L)'
;MTPTFPACPDHLPRVLSPLRPSHYALLAYWVYFRPSALKCYLYQSVPGLFDQKHPIGFFRKWGTPAFRNLFVMMPVICLVLSTLLGGLMIAVAAWSLHLPISLKRWPDGELLGIALGMTLGMAFGMVGRVMGGAALSTLVGVTYGITVGILGGTTFMVAFGVIFDDVMDGILTISAIAAILGGMAFTIDLEIGIALSLAFSVIAALSFGSETLVQALLGVRLGALVVRGMMSIAFVLGAFRVLLYPIQFLFAVASLFNHAIHPIRWDELTILPLPLTRRVLLRRLRDDEQKGLELLKATARNFFRRGSLKAVLYKYIHRHSHPLQFLYDLLQNPTFDEYLMIPVTHQDREEFLSARQVFLGEFALRSVDATKHPRFSRSVWWLNLRKRHATPLTEFAGMLYDLSVAQHSGQEAIDLTAYVAIYSGIKRLPDGKEIALSYDAIAQFLNYRRLSDLFAAEQIGRDLAGSLFFVDAIRPPVLQALKRLGHVGGSLRRIPEIEGNIQEQLAILAGAIRKLNDIDDLIARETIPLESALLRQIVKQWQRVMLEEIGKRGNADAALALMEETS
;
A
#
# COMPACT_ATOMS: atom_id res chain seq x y z
N MET A 1 -1.39 9.76 -13.43
CA MET A 1 -2.21 8.57 -13.74
C MET A 1 -2.78 8.04 -12.44
N THR A 2 -4.06 7.71 -12.40
CA THR A 2 -4.63 7.05 -11.22
C THR A 2 -4.15 5.60 -11.18
N PRO A 3 -3.57 5.12 -10.08
CA PRO A 3 -3.15 3.74 -9.97
C PRO A 3 -4.31 2.78 -10.24
N THR A 4 -4.03 1.64 -10.87
CA THR A 4 -5.06 0.63 -11.16
C THR A 4 -5.27 -0.29 -9.97
N PHE A 5 -6.43 -0.95 -9.92
CA PHE A 5 -6.64 -1.99 -8.91
C PHE A 5 -5.62 -3.12 -9.09
N PRO A 6 -5.17 -3.74 -7.99
CA PRO A 6 -4.18 -4.81 -8.08
C PRO A 6 -4.73 -5.95 -8.94
N ALA A 7 -3.91 -6.48 -9.85
CA ALA A 7 -4.29 -7.62 -10.67
C ALA A 7 -4.60 -8.80 -9.75
N CYS A 8 -5.84 -9.27 -9.83
CA CYS A 8 -6.29 -10.43 -9.09
C CYS A 8 -5.90 -11.69 -9.86
N PRO A 9 -5.40 -12.75 -9.20
CA PRO A 9 -5.02 -13.97 -9.89
C PRO A 9 -6.20 -14.54 -10.69
N ASP A 10 -5.96 -14.96 -11.94
CA ASP A 10 -6.99 -15.46 -12.85
C ASP A 10 -7.66 -16.78 -12.41
N HIS A 11 -7.15 -17.41 -11.34
CA HIS A 11 -7.57 -18.73 -10.88
C HIS A 11 -8.54 -18.72 -9.68
N LEU A 12 -9.16 -17.58 -9.35
CA LEU A 12 -10.13 -17.53 -8.26
C LEU A 12 -11.48 -18.14 -8.72
N PRO A 13 -12.10 -19.03 -7.92
CA PRO A 13 -13.43 -19.56 -8.26
C PRO A 13 -14.44 -18.41 -8.29
N ARG A 14 -15.35 -18.40 -9.27
CA ARG A 14 -16.40 -17.35 -9.37
C ARG A 14 -17.33 -17.32 -8.15
N VAL A 15 -17.67 -18.49 -7.61
CA VAL A 15 -18.55 -18.64 -6.43
C VAL A 15 -18.04 -19.78 -5.55
N LEU A 16 -17.81 -19.49 -4.26
CA LEU A 16 -17.55 -20.52 -3.25
C LEU A 16 -18.86 -21.25 -2.95
N SER A 17 -18.88 -22.57 -3.08
CA SER A 17 -19.99 -23.44 -2.66
C SER A 17 -19.81 -23.95 -1.23
N PRO A 18 -20.83 -23.83 -0.35
CA PRO A 18 -20.79 -24.33 1.03
C PRO A 18 -20.89 -25.86 1.13
N LEU A 19 -21.17 -26.56 0.03
CA LEU A 19 -21.25 -28.02 0.00
C LEU A 19 -19.93 -28.68 -0.39
N ARG A 20 -18.93 -27.90 -0.82
CA ARG A 20 -17.63 -28.43 -1.27
C ARG A 20 -16.57 -28.25 -0.15
N PRO A 21 -16.07 -29.32 0.48
CA PRO A 21 -15.10 -29.21 1.57
C PRO A 21 -13.79 -28.52 1.14
N SER A 22 -13.38 -28.70 -0.12
CA SER A 22 -12.20 -28.02 -0.68
C SER A 22 -12.31 -26.49 -0.67
N HIS A 23 -13.52 -25.93 -0.77
CA HIS A 23 -13.73 -24.48 -0.68
C HIS A 23 -13.58 -23.95 0.74
N TYR A 24 -13.89 -24.75 1.77
CA TYR A 24 -13.55 -24.40 3.13
C TYR A 24 -12.02 -24.35 3.27
N ALA A 25 -11.30 -25.39 2.86
CA ALA A 25 -9.83 -25.36 2.93
C ALA A 25 -9.22 -24.14 2.21
N LEU A 26 -9.77 -23.78 1.04
CA LEU A 26 -9.38 -22.58 0.29
C LEU A 26 -9.70 -21.28 1.05
N LEU A 27 -10.88 -21.18 1.67
CA LEU A 27 -11.27 -20.04 2.48
C LEU A 27 -10.40 -19.90 3.73
N ALA A 28 -10.08 -21.00 4.42
CA ALA A 28 -9.14 -21.02 5.55
C ALA A 28 -7.79 -20.47 5.10
N TYR A 29 -7.33 -20.96 3.95
CA TYR A 29 -6.07 -20.51 3.36
C TYR A 29 -6.09 -19.01 3.05
N TRP A 30 -7.16 -18.48 2.46
CA TRP A 30 -7.26 -17.04 2.19
C TRP A 30 -7.32 -16.22 3.48
N VAL A 31 -8.11 -16.62 4.47
CA VAL A 31 -8.24 -15.87 5.73
C VAL A 31 -6.91 -15.82 6.48
N TYR A 32 -6.19 -16.95 6.56
CA TYR A 32 -4.99 -17.05 7.40
C TYR A 32 -3.68 -16.72 6.68
N PHE A 33 -3.62 -16.96 5.38
CA PHE A 33 -2.37 -16.85 4.61
C PHE A 33 -2.47 -15.86 3.47
N ARG A 34 -3.63 -15.69 2.80
CA ARG A 34 -3.77 -14.77 1.65
C ARG A 34 -5.01 -13.88 1.71
N PRO A 35 -5.08 -12.92 2.64
CA PRO A 35 -6.23 -12.03 2.73
C PRO A 35 -6.42 -11.18 1.47
N SER A 36 -5.36 -10.90 0.69
CA SER A 36 -5.50 -10.18 -0.57
C SER A 36 -6.30 -10.99 -1.60
N ALA A 37 -6.19 -12.32 -1.61
CA ALA A 37 -6.98 -13.20 -2.47
C ALA A 37 -8.47 -13.15 -2.11
N LEU A 38 -8.81 -13.10 -0.83
CA LEU A 38 -10.20 -12.94 -0.38
C LEU A 38 -10.79 -11.58 -0.78
N LYS A 39 -10.02 -10.50 -0.64
CA LYS A 39 -10.44 -9.17 -1.11
C LYS A 39 -10.62 -9.14 -2.63
N CYS A 40 -9.71 -9.76 -3.37
CA CYS A 40 -9.82 -9.94 -4.81
C CYS A 40 -11.07 -10.73 -5.22
N TYR A 41 -11.36 -11.82 -4.52
CA TYR A 41 -12.57 -12.61 -4.72
C TYR A 41 -13.83 -11.75 -4.52
N LEU A 42 -13.89 -10.98 -3.43
CA LEU A 42 -15.00 -10.07 -3.17
C LEU A 42 -15.12 -8.96 -4.23
N TYR A 43 -14.00 -8.42 -4.69
CA TYR A 43 -13.96 -7.40 -5.74
C TYR A 43 -14.48 -7.93 -7.07
N GLN A 44 -14.07 -9.14 -7.46
CA GLN A 44 -14.53 -9.79 -8.70
C GLN A 44 -16.00 -10.21 -8.61
N SER A 45 -16.43 -10.74 -7.47
CA SER A 45 -17.80 -11.26 -7.31
C SER A 45 -18.84 -10.18 -7.01
N VAL A 46 -18.47 -9.10 -6.33
CA VAL A 46 -19.36 -8.02 -5.90
C VAL A 46 -18.65 -6.66 -6.07
N PRO A 47 -18.41 -6.19 -7.31
CA PRO A 47 -17.63 -4.97 -7.54
C PRO A 47 -18.22 -3.74 -6.88
N GLY A 48 -19.56 -3.63 -6.79
CA GLY A 48 -20.21 -2.52 -6.10
C GLY A 48 -20.07 -2.54 -4.58
N LEU A 49 -19.40 -3.55 -3.98
CA LEU A 49 -18.93 -3.48 -2.60
C LEU A 49 -17.86 -2.37 -2.43
N PHE A 50 -17.14 -2.06 -3.49
CA PHE A 50 -16.05 -1.07 -3.54
C PHE A 50 -16.45 0.20 -4.31
N ASP A 51 -17.70 0.28 -4.79
CA ASP A 51 -18.26 1.50 -5.37
C ASP A 51 -18.81 2.39 -4.26
N GLN A 52 -18.16 3.53 -4.07
CA GLN A 52 -18.55 4.51 -3.06
C GLN A 52 -19.60 5.49 -3.56
N LYS A 53 -19.72 5.68 -4.88
CA LYS A 53 -20.74 6.59 -5.43
C LYS A 53 -22.13 6.03 -5.14
N HIS A 54 -22.25 4.71 -5.15
CA HIS A 54 -23.51 4.01 -4.95
C HIS A 54 -23.31 2.82 -3.99
N PRO A 55 -23.18 3.07 -2.67
CA PRO A 55 -22.99 1.99 -1.71
C PRO A 55 -24.15 1.01 -1.80
N ILE A 56 -23.84 -0.25 -2.08
CA ILE A 56 -24.85 -1.30 -2.14
C ILE A 56 -25.40 -1.54 -0.73
N GLY A 57 -26.71 -1.51 -0.55
CA GLY A 57 -27.35 -1.87 0.73
C GLY A 57 -27.14 -3.35 1.07
N PHE A 58 -27.13 -3.70 2.37
CA PHE A 58 -26.84 -5.07 2.85
C PHE A 58 -27.67 -6.15 2.15
N PHE A 59 -28.99 -5.95 2.02
CA PHE A 59 -29.87 -6.93 1.37
C PHE A 59 -29.53 -7.17 -0.11
N ARG A 60 -29.08 -6.13 -0.82
CA ARG A 60 -28.63 -6.27 -2.22
C ARG A 60 -27.28 -6.99 -2.28
N LYS A 61 -26.39 -6.82 -1.30
CA LYS A 61 -25.17 -7.66 -1.15
C LYS A 61 -25.55 -9.12 -0.90
N TRP A 62 -26.48 -9.36 0.02
CA TRP A 62 -26.98 -10.70 0.36
C TRP A 62 -27.61 -11.44 -0.84
N GLY A 63 -28.21 -10.71 -1.77
CA GLY A 63 -28.71 -11.27 -3.03
C GLY A 63 -27.63 -11.89 -3.92
N THR A 64 -26.35 -11.53 -3.73
CA THR A 64 -25.26 -12.14 -4.49
C THR A 64 -24.83 -13.49 -3.88
N PRO A 65 -24.79 -14.58 -4.67
CA PRO A 65 -24.51 -15.92 -4.14
C PRO A 65 -23.10 -16.03 -3.55
N ALA A 66 -22.14 -15.30 -4.11
CA ALA A 66 -20.76 -15.24 -3.60
C ALA A 66 -20.69 -14.70 -2.17
N PHE A 67 -21.34 -13.56 -1.90
CA PHE A 67 -21.38 -12.95 -0.57
C PHE A 67 -22.13 -13.83 0.43
N ARG A 68 -23.30 -14.35 0.05
CA ARG A 68 -24.11 -15.23 0.90
C ARG A 68 -23.35 -16.49 1.30
N ASN A 69 -22.73 -17.16 0.34
CA ASN A 69 -22.00 -18.39 0.62
C ASN A 69 -20.77 -18.13 1.49
N LEU A 70 -20.03 -17.04 1.23
CA LEU A 70 -18.93 -16.62 2.09
C LEU A 70 -19.43 -16.37 3.53
N PHE A 71 -20.54 -15.64 3.69
CA PHE A 71 -21.12 -15.33 4.99
C PHE A 71 -21.52 -16.60 5.77
N VAL A 72 -22.08 -17.61 5.09
CA VAL A 72 -22.45 -18.90 5.71
C VAL A 72 -21.22 -19.75 6.04
N MET A 73 -20.21 -19.75 5.18
CA MET A 73 -19.00 -20.57 5.37
C MET A 73 -18.07 -20.03 6.47
N MET A 74 -18.03 -18.70 6.66
CA MET A 74 -17.11 -18.06 7.61
C MET A 74 -17.29 -18.50 9.08
N PRO A 75 -18.50 -18.59 9.65
CA PRO A 75 -18.70 -19.12 11.00
C PRO A 75 -18.25 -20.57 11.13
N VAL A 76 -18.62 -21.42 10.16
CA VAL A 76 -18.26 -22.86 10.15
C VAL A 76 -16.74 -23.02 10.14
N ILE A 77 -16.04 -22.28 9.29
CA ILE A 77 -14.60 -22.42 9.19
C ILE A 77 -13.86 -21.88 10.40
N CYS A 78 -14.35 -20.78 10.98
CA CYS A 78 -13.76 -20.26 12.20
C CYS A 78 -14.00 -21.21 13.37
N LEU A 79 -15.16 -21.86 13.43
CA LEU A 79 -15.44 -22.90 14.43
C LEU A 79 -14.48 -24.09 14.28
N VAL A 80 -14.36 -24.63 13.06
CA VAL A 80 -13.46 -25.77 12.78
C VAL A 80 -12.00 -25.42 13.07
N LEU A 81 -11.53 -24.24 12.65
CA LEU A 81 -10.14 -23.86 12.89
C LEU A 81 -9.85 -23.63 14.37
N SER A 82 -10.78 -23.02 15.09
CA SER A 82 -10.59 -22.75 16.52
C SER A 82 -10.69 -24.01 17.36
N THR A 83 -11.55 -24.96 17.02
CA THR A 83 -11.59 -26.27 17.70
C THR A 83 -10.32 -27.07 17.44
N LEU A 84 -9.79 -27.03 16.21
CA LEU A 84 -8.51 -27.68 15.88
C LEU A 84 -7.33 -27.02 16.59
N LEU A 85 -7.20 -25.69 16.53
CA LEU A 85 -6.12 -24.95 17.17
C LEU A 85 -6.21 -25.01 18.70
N GLY A 86 -7.41 -24.80 19.25
CA GLY A 86 -7.67 -24.90 20.69
C GLY A 86 -7.43 -26.31 21.22
N GLY A 87 -7.93 -27.33 20.52
CA GLY A 87 -7.69 -28.73 20.85
C GLY A 87 -6.20 -29.08 20.82
N LEU A 88 -5.46 -28.62 19.81
CA LEU A 88 -4.01 -28.82 19.73
C LEU A 88 -3.27 -28.14 20.89
N MET A 89 -3.64 -26.90 21.23
CA MET A 89 -3.03 -26.18 22.35
C MET A 89 -3.29 -26.85 23.69
N ILE A 90 -4.52 -27.32 23.93
CA ILE A 90 -4.87 -28.09 25.12
C ILE A 90 -4.05 -29.39 25.18
N ALA A 91 -3.94 -30.11 24.07
CA ALA A 91 -3.16 -31.34 23.99
C ALA A 91 -1.66 -31.08 24.29
N VAL A 92 -1.09 -30.03 23.72
CA VAL A 92 0.31 -29.64 23.97
C VAL A 92 0.53 -29.21 25.42
N ALA A 93 -0.39 -28.41 25.98
CA ALA A 93 -0.31 -27.97 27.38
C ALA A 93 -0.46 -29.12 28.36
N ALA A 94 -1.39 -30.03 28.11
CA ALA A 94 -1.57 -31.22 28.94
C ALA A 94 -0.33 -32.13 28.87
N TRP A 95 0.25 -32.29 27.67
CA TRP A 95 1.50 -33.02 27.48
C TRP A 95 2.67 -32.37 28.23
N SER A 96 2.85 -31.05 28.10
CA SER A 96 3.99 -30.33 28.70
C SER A 96 3.90 -30.20 30.22
N LEU A 97 2.68 -30.13 30.77
CA LEU A 97 2.43 -30.01 32.21
C LEU A 97 2.17 -31.37 32.87
N HIS A 98 2.23 -32.47 32.10
CA HIS A 98 1.87 -33.82 32.56
C HIS A 98 0.49 -33.88 33.24
N LEU A 99 -0.45 -33.06 32.79
CA LEU A 99 -1.81 -33.03 33.35
C LEU A 99 -2.62 -34.19 32.76
N PRO A 100 -3.24 -35.03 33.61
CA PRO A 100 -4.11 -36.10 33.11
C PRO A 100 -5.33 -35.48 32.42
N ILE A 101 -5.46 -35.67 31.11
CA ILE A 101 -6.62 -35.22 30.34
C ILE A 101 -7.80 -36.11 30.73
N SER A 102 -8.59 -35.68 31.72
CA SER A 102 -9.83 -36.37 32.06
C SER A 102 -10.89 -36.06 31.01
N LEU A 103 -10.97 -36.87 29.96
CA LEU A 103 -12.03 -36.81 28.93
C LEU A 103 -13.44 -36.80 29.55
N LYS A 104 -13.60 -37.42 30.74
CA LYS A 104 -14.85 -37.40 31.52
C LYS A 104 -15.30 -36.02 32.01
N ARG A 105 -14.40 -35.05 32.18
CA ARG A 105 -14.74 -33.67 32.59
C ARG A 105 -15.01 -32.72 31.42
N TRP A 106 -14.82 -33.18 30.18
CA TRP A 106 -15.15 -32.39 29.00
C TRP A 106 -16.64 -32.02 28.91
N PRO A 107 -17.61 -32.92 29.19
CA PRO A 107 -19.03 -32.56 29.18
C PRO A 107 -19.44 -31.59 30.29
N ASP A 108 -18.61 -31.41 31.34
CA ASP A 108 -18.91 -30.49 32.46
C ASP A 108 -18.87 -29.00 32.02
N GLY A 109 -18.68 -28.72 30.73
CA GLY A 109 -18.99 -27.42 30.12
C GLY A 109 -17.94 -26.34 30.31
N GLU A 110 -17.07 -26.44 31.32
CA GLU A 110 -16.05 -25.41 31.60
C GLU A 110 -15.01 -25.29 30.48
N LEU A 111 -14.38 -26.40 30.09
CA LEU A 111 -13.42 -26.45 28.99
C LEU A 111 -14.08 -26.20 27.63
N LEU A 112 -15.31 -26.67 27.44
CA LEU A 112 -16.10 -26.42 26.24
C LEU A 112 -16.45 -24.93 26.11
N GLY A 113 -16.79 -24.28 27.22
CA GLY A 113 -17.12 -22.85 27.29
C GLY A 113 -15.90 -21.97 27.03
N ILE A 114 -14.73 -22.31 27.58
CA ILE A 114 -13.47 -21.62 27.27
C ILE A 114 -13.12 -21.80 25.79
N ALA A 115 -13.19 -23.03 25.28
CA ALA A 115 -12.92 -23.31 23.87
C ALA A 115 -13.91 -22.58 22.94
N LEU A 116 -15.22 -22.62 23.23
CA LEU A 116 -16.25 -21.92 22.45
C LEU A 116 -16.12 -20.41 22.54
N GLY A 117 -15.83 -19.85 23.72
CA GLY A 117 -15.63 -18.41 23.92
C GLY A 117 -14.42 -17.90 23.15
N MET A 118 -13.28 -18.60 23.22
CA MET A 118 -12.11 -18.32 22.39
C MET A 118 -12.44 -18.46 20.91
N THR A 119 -13.15 -19.52 20.53
CA THR A 119 -13.53 -19.82 19.14
C THR A 119 -14.43 -18.75 18.54
N LEU A 120 -15.50 -18.37 19.24
CA LEU A 120 -16.43 -17.34 18.80
C LEU A 120 -15.74 -15.97 18.80
N GLY A 121 -14.94 -15.65 19.81
CA GLY A 121 -14.17 -14.40 19.86
C GLY A 121 -13.19 -14.26 18.70
N MET A 122 -12.44 -15.32 18.38
CA MET A 122 -11.53 -15.35 17.23
C MET A 122 -12.31 -15.32 15.90
N ALA A 123 -13.40 -16.06 15.79
CA ALA A 123 -14.27 -16.11 14.62
C ALA A 123 -14.84 -14.74 14.27
N PHE A 124 -15.52 -14.10 15.23
CA PHE A 124 -16.15 -12.81 15.04
C PHE A 124 -15.11 -11.69 14.91
N GLY A 125 -13.98 -11.77 15.63
CA GLY A 125 -12.87 -10.83 15.47
C GLY A 125 -12.24 -10.87 14.08
N MET A 126 -12.08 -12.07 13.48
CA MET A 126 -11.60 -12.22 12.11
C MET A 126 -12.66 -11.79 11.08
N VAL A 127 -13.92 -12.18 11.27
CA VAL A 127 -15.02 -11.78 10.40
C VAL A 127 -15.21 -10.27 10.37
N GLY A 128 -15.14 -9.59 11.52
CA GLY A 128 -15.23 -8.13 11.60
C GLY A 128 -14.10 -7.42 10.84
N ARG A 129 -12.86 -7.93 10.96
CA ARG A 129 -11.68 -7.43 10.22
C ARG A 129 -11.76 -7.66 8.71
N VAL A 130 -12.38 -8.76 8.29
CA VAL A 130 -12.50 -9.14 6.88
C VAL A 130 -13.67 -8.45 6.19
N MET A 131 -14.81 -8.33 6.88
CA MET A 131 -16.08 -7.96 6.24
C MET A 131 -16.39 -6.48 6.19
N GLY A 132 -15.82 -5.65 7.05
CA GLY A 132 -15.93 -4.23 6.80
C GLY A 132 -14.61 -3.69 6.22
N GLY A 133 -14.75 -2.69 5.36
CA GLY A 133 -13.64 -1.93 4.82
C GLY A 133 -12.85 -1.16 5.87
N ALA A 134 -11.60 -0.85 5.55
CA ALA A 134 -10.59 -0.29 6.45
C ALA A 134 -10.94 1.01 7.21
N ALA A 135 -12.07 1.68 6.93
CA ALA A 135 -12.45 2.92 7.62
C ALA A 135 -13.73 2.83 8.47
N LEU A 136 -14.48 1.72 8.42
CA LEU A 136 -15.73 1.58 9.19
C LEU A 136 -15.87 0.23 9.91
N SER A 137 -14.90 -0.67 9.80
CA SER A 137 -15.05 -2.08 10.17
C SER A 137 -14.29 -2.57 11.37
N THR A 138 -13.16 -1.94 11.63
CA THR A 138 -12.37 -2.16 12.82
C THR A 138 -13.15 -1.65 14.02
N LEU A 139 -13.95 -0.59 13.87
CA LEU A 139 -14.86 -0.16 14.90
C LEU A 139 -16.19 -0.89 14.80
N VAL A 140 -17.00 -0.76 13.75
CA VAL A 140 -18.34 -1.38 13.74
C VAL A 140 -18.28 -2.90 13.64
N GLY A 141 -17.41 -3.52 12.84
CA GLY A 141 -17.35 -4.98 12.72
C GLY A 141 -16.77 -5.68 13.95
N VAL A 142 -15.77 -5.09 14.60
CA VAL A 142 -15.27 -5.59 15.88
C VAL A 142 -16.26 -5.28 16.99
N THR A 143 -16.82 -4.08 17.07
CA THR A 143 -17.82 -3.75 18.09
C THR A 143 -19.07 -4.61 17.92
N TYR A 144 -19.57 -4.84 16.70
CA TYR A 144 -20.74 -5.71 16.46
C TYR A 144 -20.41 -7.19 16.66
N GLY A 145 -19.23 -7.67 16.24
CA GLY A 145 -18.78 -9.05 16.48
C GLY A 145 -18.51 -9.35 17.96
N ILE A 146 -17.98 -8.38 18.69
CA ILE A 146 -17.77 -8.42 20.15
C ILE A 146 -19.11 -8.27 20.87
N THR A 147 -19.96 -7.31 20.50
CA THR A 147 -21.28 -7.10 21.12
C THR A 147 -22.19 -8.29 20.88
N VAL A 148 -22.27 -8.85 19.67
CA VAL A 148 -23.10 -10.04 19.38
C VAL A 148 -22.44 -11.33 19.87
N GLY A 149 -21.10 -11.45 19.85
CA GLY A 149 -20.40 -12.61 20.40
C GLY A 149 -20.48 -12.69 21.93
N ILE A 150 -20.45 -11.54 22.61
CA ILE A 150 -20.54 -11.41 24.07
C ILE A 150 -22.00 -11.35 24.49
N LEU A 151 -22.83 -10.38 24.08
CA LEU A 151 -24.26 -10.44 24.44
C LEU A 151 -24.90 -11.72 23.94
N GLY A 152 -24.52 -12.27 22.80
CA GLY A 152 -24.95 -13.61 22.40
C GLY A 152 -24.41 -14.67 23.36
N GLY A 153 -23.09 -14.79 23.53
CA GLY A 153 -22.48 -15.86 24.34
C GLY A 153 -22.78 -15.78 25.84
N THR A 154 -22.68 -14.59 26.45
CA THR A 154 -22.96 -14.33 27.86
C THR A 154 -24.45 -14.34 28.15
N THR A 155 -25.31 -13.76 27.31
CA THR A 155 -26.77 -13.83 27.56
C THR A 155 -27.30 -15.24 27.29
N PHE A 156 -26.74 -15.99 26.34
CA PHE A 156 -27.10 -17.39 26.11
C PHE A 156 -26.57 -18.32 27.22
N MET A 157 -25.38 -18.05 27.79
CA MET A 157 -24.89 -18.79 28.98
C MET A 157 -25.60 -18.41 30.27
N VAL A 158 -25.98 -17.13 30.44
CA VAL A 158 -26.75 -16.66 31.60
C VAL A 158 -28.20 -17.16 31.51
N ALA A 159 -28.84 -17.08 30.33
CA ALA A 159 -30.22 -17.56 30.14
C ALA A 159 -30.39 -19.08 30.28
N PHE A 160 -29.33 -19.86 30.03
CA PHE A 160 -29.34 -21.31 30.24
C PHE A 160 -28.66 -21.76 31.54
N GLY A 161 -28.12 -20.85 32.36
CA GLY A 161 -27.25 -21.22 33.48
C GLY A 161 -27.35 -20.43 34.78
N VAL A 162 -27.96 -19.23 34.82
CA VAL A 162 -28.03 -18.44 36.06
C VAL A 162 -29.41 -17.78 36.21
N ILE A 163 -30.21 -18.32 37.13
CA ILE A 163 -31.33 -17.60 37.74
C ILE A 163 -30.69 -16.70 38.80
N PHE A 164 -30.81 -15.38 38.68
CA PHE A 164 -30.33 -14.47 39.72
C PHE A 164 -31.38 -14.40 40.83
N ASP A 165 -31.01 -14.81 42.04
CA ASP A 165 -31.92 -14.78 43.19
C ASP A 165 -32.05 -13.36 43.80
N ASP A 166 -31.18 -12.40 43.46
CA ASP A 166 -31.19 -11.07 44.07
C ASP A 166 -30.85 -9.91 43.09
N VAL A 167 -31.52 -8.77 43.30
CA VAL A 167 -31.47 -7.55 42.48
C VAL A 167 -30.12 -6.83 42.59
N MET A 168 -29.38 -7.02 43.69
CA MET A 168 -28.05 -6.44 43.87
C MET A 168 -26.99 -6.98 42.92
N ASP A 169 -27.08 -8.24 42.53
CA ASP A 169 -26.17 -8.81 41.51
C ASP A 169 -26.45 -8.20 40.13
N GLY A 170 -27.70 -7.85 39.85
CA GLY A 170 -28.07 -7.11 38.63
C GLY A 170 -27.43 -5.72 38.57
N ILE A 171 -27.45 -4.96 39.68
CA ILE A 171 -26.93 -3.59 39.74
C ILE A 171 -25.38 -3.57 39.73
N LEU A 172 -24.71 -4.53 40.36
CA LEU A 172 -23.25 -4.69 40.28
C LEU A 172 -22.79 -5.06 38.86
N THR A 173 -23.58 -5.85 38.15
CA THR A 173 -23.29 -6.19 36.74
C THR A 173 -23.47 -4.97 35.82
N ILE A 174 -24.53 -4.17 36.03
CA ILE A 174 -24.78 -2.95 35.26
C ILE A 174 -23.74 -1.85 35.55
N SER A 175 -23.29 -1.72 36.81
CA SER A 175 -22.26 -0.74 37.20
C SER A 175 -20.85 -1.14 36.73
N ALA A 176 -20.54 -2.43 36.62
CA ALA A 176 -19.35 -2.91 35.93
C ALA A 176 -19.41 -2.60 34.42
N ILE A 177 -20.57 -2.71 33.78
CA ILE A 177 -20.81 -2.28 32.40
C ILE A 177 -20.63 -0.76 32.24
N ALA A 178 -21.05 0.05 33.22
CA ALA A 178 -20.84 1.50 33.23
C ALA A 178 -19.37 1.89 33.48
N ALA A 179 -18.63 1.15 34.30
CA ALA A 179 -17.19 1.34 34.49
C ALA A 179 -16.37 0.95 33.24
N ILE A 180 -16.84 -0.03 32.47
CA ILE A 180 -16.32 -0.40 31.13
C ILE A 180 -16.50 0.75 30.13
N LEU A 181 -17.58 1.53 30.23
CA LEU A 181 -17.78 2.76 29.43
C LEU A 181 -16.88 3.91 29.92
N GLY A 182 -16.58 4.01 31.22
CA GLY A 182 -15.69 5.02 31.78
C GLY A 182 -14.19 4.80 31.48
N GLY A 183 -13.76 3.55 31.28
CA GLY A 183 -12.38 3.17 30.93
C GLY A 183 -11.93 3.52 29.50
N MET A 184 -12.82 4.09 28.69
CA MET A 184 -12.56 4.49 27.29
C MET A 184 -11.54 5.65 27.12
N ALA A 185 -10.97 6.17 28.21
CA ALA A 185 -10.20 7.42 28.19
C ALA A 185 -8.68 7.29 28.08
N PHE A 186 -8.04 6.11 28.23
CA PHE A 186 -6.56 6.05 28.26
C PHE A 186 -5.90 4.89 27.50
N THR A 187 -5.08 5.30 26.52
CA THR A 187 -3.88 4.67 25.93
C THR A 187 -3.96 3.81 24.67
N ILE A 188 -3.27 4.33 23.63
CA ILE A 188 -2.61 3.73 22.45
C ILE A 188 -3.51 2.96 21.47
N ASP A 189 -3.65 3.54 20.26
CA ASP A 189 -4.36 3.06 19.08
C ASP A 189 -5.90 2.96 19.17
N LEU A 190 -6.61 3.89 18.53
CA LEU A 190 -8.08 3.91 18.56
C LEU A 190 -8.77 2.73 17.83
N GLU A 191 -8.09 1.93 17.01
CA GLU A 191 -8.73 0.80 16.30
C GLU A 191 -8.20 -0.55 16.77
N ILE A 192 -6.88 -0.71 16.80
CA ILE A 192 -6.26 -1.92 17.36
C ILE A 192 -6.35 -1.90 18.89
N GLY A 193 -6.17 -0.74 19.53
CA GLY A 193 -6.33 -0.57 20.97
C GLY A 193 -7.78 -0.44 21.42
N ILE A 194 -8.76 -0.09 20.59
CA ILE A 194 -10.19 -0.33 20.92
C ILE A 194 -10.51 -1.82 20.80
N ALA A 195 -10.04 -2.52 19.76
CA ALA A 195 -10.25 -3.97 19.65
C ALA A 195 -9.51 -4.75 20.75
N LEU A 196 -8.26 -4.37 21.06
CA LEU A 196 -7.49 -4.92 22.17
C LEU A 196 -8.10 -4.49 23.49
N SER A 197 -8.40 -3.22 23.73
CA SER A 197 -8.97 -2.78 25.01
C SER A 197 -10.38 -3.30 25.22
N LEU A 198 -11.25 -3.43 24.20
CA LEU A 198 -12.53 -4.15 24.36
C LEU A 198 -12.30 -5.62 24.63
N ALA A 199 -11.39 -6.30 23.92
CA ALA A 199 -11.07 -7.69 24.23
C ALA A 199 -10.51 -7.84 25.65
N PHE A 200 -9.58 -6.98 26.07
CA PHE A 200 -8.98 -6.94 27.39
C PHE A 200 -9.99 -6.52 28.47
N SER A 201 -10.89 -5.57 28.19
CA SER A 201 -11.88 -5.05 29.13
C SER A 201 -13.05 -6.03 29.30
N VAL A 202 -13.43 -6.75 28.24
CA VAL A 202 -14.37 -7.87 28.32
C VAL A 202 -13.76 -9.05 29.06
N ILE A 203 -12.52 -9.43 28.73
CA ILE A 203 -11.79 -10.50 29.44
C ILE A 203 -11.60 -10.11 30.91
N ALA A 204 -11.34 -8.83 31.20
CA ALA A 204 -11.28 -8.31 32.56
C ALA A 204 -12.65 -8.39 33.24
N ALA A 205 -13.74 -7.95 32.59
CA ALA A 205 -15.09 -7.95 33.15
C ALA A 205 -15.61 -9.36 33.46
N LEU A 206 -15.45 -10.31 32.53
CA LEU A 206 -15.78 -11.72 32.75
C LEU A 206 -14.92 -12.36 33.84
N SER A 207 -13.71 -11.84 34.04
CA SER A 207 -12.79 -12.35 35.04
C SER A 207 -12.96 -11.69 36.42
N PHE A 208 -13.53 -10.49 36.54
CA PHE A 208 -13.84 -9.88 37.84
C PHE A 208 -15.10 -10.46 38.47
N GLY A 209 -16.14 -10.76 37.67
CA GLY A 209 -17.39 -11.37 38.18
C GLY A 209 -17.24 -12.81 38.67
N SER A 210 -16.29 -13.57 38.11
CA SER A 210 -15.98 -14.94 38.56
C SER A 210 -15.06 -14.98 39.78
N GLU A 211 -14.23 -13.95 39.97
CA GLU A 211 -13.27 -13.86 41.08
C GLU A 211 -13.97 -13.52 42.41
N THR A 212 -14.99 -12.66 42.41
CA THR A 212 -15.80 -12.41 43.62
C THR A 212 -16.54 -13.65 44.09
N LEU A 213 -17.05 -14.46 43.16
CA LEU A 213 -17.82 -15.67 43.47
C LEU A 213 -16.91 -16.81 43.98
N VAL A 214 -15.75 -17.02 43.34
CA VAL A 214 -14.78 -18.04 43.74
C VAL A 214 -13.99 -17.65 44.99
N GLN A 215 -13.68 -16.36 45.17
CA GLN A 215 -13.01 -15.87 46.37
C GLN A 215 -13.95 -15.91 47.59
N ALA A 216 -15.25 -15.66 47.40
CA ALA A 216 -16.27 -15.79 48.45
C ALA A 216 -16.52 -17.25 48.86
N LEU A 217 -16.43 -18.20 47.92
CA LEU A 217 -16.67 -19.62 48.18
C LEU A 217 -15.43 -20.42 48.65
N LEU A 218 -14.23 -20.10 48.16
CA LEU A 218 -13.05 -20.97 48.31
C LEU A 218 -11.81 -20.31 48.96
N GLY A 219 -11.82 -18.99 49.21
CA GLY A 219 -10.77 -18.30 49.98
C GLY A 219 -9.37 -18.23 49.36
N VAL A 220 -9.15 -18.73 48.13
CA VAL A 220 -7.84 -18.72 47.45
C VAL A 220 -7.78 -17.63 46.37
N ARG A 221 -6.81 -16.72 46.51
CA ARG A 221 -6.52 -15.61 45.57
C ARG A 221 -5.26 -15.92 44.77
N LEU A 222 -5.36 -16.43 43.54
CA LEU A 222 -4.23 -16.44 42.57
C LEU A 222 -4.61 -16.94 41.15
N GLY A 223 -5.71 -17.70 41.00
CA GLY A 223 -6.04 -18.36 39.72
C GLY A 223 -6.41 -17.41 38.56
N ALA A 224 -7.19 -16.36 38.83
CA ALA A 224 -7.71 -15.49 37.77
C ALA A 224 -6.62 -14.63 37.12
N LEU A 225 -5.65 -14.12 37.89
CA LEU A 225 -4.51 -13.36 37.34
C LEU A 225 -3.66 -14.22 36.38
N VAL A 226 -3.44 -15.48 36.73
CA VAL A 226 -2.69 -16.43 35.89
C VAL A 226 -3.48 -16.73 34.61
N VAL A 227 -4.79 -17.00 34.72
CA VAL A 227 -5.66 -17.21 33.55
C VAL A 227 -5.70 -15.96 32.64
N ARG A 228 -5.76 -14.75 33.21
CA ARG A 228 -5.66 -13.47 32.47
C ARG A 228 -4.33 -13.35 31.75
N GLY A 229 -3.22 -13.56 32.45
CA GLY A 229 -1.88 -13.53 31.87
C GLY A 229 -1.75 -14.54 30.71
N MET A 230 -2.26 -15.75 30.90
CA MET A 230 -2.26 -16.81 29.88
C MET A 230 -3.14 -16.45 28.67
N MET A 231 -4.34 -15.88 28.89
CA MET A 231 -5.24 -15.44 27.83
C MET A 231 -4.64 -14.30 27.00
N SER A 232 -4.05 -13.29 27.66
CA SER A 232 -3.36 -12.19 27.00
C SER A 232 -2.15 -12.67 26.22
N ILE A 233 -1.34 -13.57 26.79
CA ILE A 233 -0.22 -14.19 26.08
C ILE A 233 -0.74 -15.00 24.89
N ALA A 234 -1.77 -15.83 25.05
CA ALA A 234 -2.35 -16.62 23.97
C ALA A 234 -2.89 -15.74 22.84
N PHE A 235 -3.54 -14.63 23.16
CA PHE A 235 -4.00 -13.65 22.19
C PHE A 235 -2.83 -13.02 21.43
N VAL A 236 -1.77 -12.59 22.14
CA VAL A 236 -0.56 -12.05 21.51
C VAL A 236 0.10 -13.11 20.62
N LEU A 237 0.30 -14.34 21.11
CA LEU A 237 0.86 -15.44 20.34
C LEU A 237 0.01 -15.76 19.10
N GLY A 238 -1.31 -15.73 19.22
CA GLY A 238 -2.26 -15.93 18.12
C GLY A 238 -2.22 -14.78 17.10
N ALA A 239 -2.23 -13.53 17.56
CA ALA A 239 -2.16 -12.34 16.72
C ALA A 239 -0.84 -12.26 15.94
N PHE A 240 0.27 -12.61 16.60
CA PHE A 240 1.57 -12.71 15.94
C PHE A 240 1.69 -13.96 15.09
N ARG A 241 0.78 -14.94 15.20
CA ARG A 241 0.81 -16.27 14.56
C ARG A 241 2.04 -17.08 14.95
N VAL A 242 2.53 -16.92 16.18
CA VAL A 242 3.77 -17.53 16.69
C VAL A 242 3.79 -19.04 16.48
N LEU A 243 2.64 -19.70 16.69
CA LEU A 243 2.48 -21.15 16.51
C LEU A 243 2.75 -21.64 15.08
N LEU A 244 2.59 -20.78 14.07
CA LEU A 244 2.83 -21.13 12.67
C LEU A 244 4.30 -20.91 12.25
N TYR A 245 5.09 -20.14 13.00
CA TYR A 245 6.48 -19.87 12.62
C TYR A 245 7.38 -21.08 12.59
N PRO A 246 7.31 -22.05 13.52
CA PRO A 246 8.13 -23.26 13.41
C PRO A 246 7.92 -23.98 12.08
N ILE A 247 6.66 -24.08 11.63
CA ILE A 247 6.29 -24.70 10.35
C ILE A 247 6.78 -23.84 9.18
N GLN A 248 6.54 -22.52 9.22
CA GLN A 248 7.04 -21.59 8.19
C GLN A 248 8.57 -21.59 8.12
N PHE A 249 9.26 -21.67 9.25
CA PHE A 249 10.71 -21.73 9.33
C PHE A 249 11.23 -23.02 8.71
N LEU A 250 10.62 -24.16 9.02
CA LEU A 250 10.95 -25.45 8.41
C LEU A 250 10.80 -25.37 6.89
N PHE A 251 9.68 -24.84 6.38
CA PHE A 251 9.48 -24.65 4.94
C PHE A 251 10.44 -23.62 4.32
N ALA A 252 10.79 -22.57 5.05
CA ALA A 252 11.77 -21.59 4.61
C ALA A 252 13.17 -22.24 4.46
N VAL A 253 13.57 -23.11 5.39
CA VAL A 253 14.83 -23.87 5.28
C VAL A 253 14.76 -24.94 4.19
N ALA A 254 13.67 -25.71 4.11
CA ALA A 254 13.45 -26.70 3.07
C ALA A 254 13.46 -26.08 1.65
N SER A 255 13.19 -24.78 1.55
CA SER A 255 13.26 -24.06 0.28
C SER A 255 14.65 -24.01 -0.37
N LEU A 256 15.71 -24.36 0.37
CA LEU A 256 17.04 -24.60 -0.19
C LEU A 256 17.00 -25.64 -1.32
N PHE A 257 16.16 -26.67 -1.16
CA PHE A 257 15.96 -27.73 -2.15
C PHE A 257 14.87 -27.37 -3.16
N ASN A 258 13.75 -26.81 -2.70
CA ASN A 258 12.66 -26.39 -3.58
C ASN A 258 12.12 -25.01 -3.22
N HIS A 259 12.50 -24.02 -4.03
CA HIS A 259 12.18 -22.61 -3.80
C HIS A 259 10.68 -22.31 -3.90
N ALA A 260 9.90 -23.20 -4.52
CA ALA A 260 8.44 -23.06 -4.63
C ALA A 260 7.72 -23.17 -3.30
N ILE A 261 8.34 -23.83 -2.31
CA ILE A 261 7.71 -24.11 -1.01
C ILE A 261 7.92 -22.94 -0.03
N HIS A 262 8.80 -21.99 -0.32
CA HIS A 262 9.13 -20.91 0.62
C HIS A 262 7.88 -20.08 1.00
N PRO A 263 7.62 -19.83 2.31
CA PRO A 263 6.40 -19.17 2.77
C PRO A 263 6.12 -17.79 2.20
N ILE A 264 7.16 -17.09 1.73
CA ILE A 264 7.01 -15.80 1.03
C ILE A 264 6.03 -15.85 -0.15
N ARG A 265 5.89 -17.02 -0.80
CA ARG A 265 5.03 -17.16 -1.97
C ARG A 265 3.56 -17.32 -1.60
N TRP A 266 3.25 -17.86 -0.43
CA TRP A 266 1.89 -18.28 -0.08
C TRP A 266 1.34 -17.65 1.19
N ASP A 267 2.18 -17.17 2.09
CA ASP A 267 1.77 -16.44 3.28
C ASP A 267 2.02 -14.95 3.06
N GLU A 268 0.99 -14.11 3.11
CA GLU A 268 1.06 -12.65 3.02
C GLU A 268 1.14 -11.99 4.40
N LEU A 269 0.93 -12.74 5.49
CA LEU A 269 0.73 -12.24 6.84
C LEU A 269 1.89 -12.56 7.81
N THR A 270 3.03 -13.06 7.33
CA THR A 270 4.18 -13.27 8.25
C THR A 270 4.75 -11.93 8.70
N ILE A 271 4.95 -11.80 9.99
CA ILE A 271 5.49 -10.61 10.65
C ILE A 271 7.01 -10.77 10.85
N LEU A 272 7.46 -11.91 11.37
CA LEU A 272 8.88 -12.14 11.63
C LEU A 272 9.64 -12.48 10.34
N PRO A 273 10.90 -12.04 10.22
CA PRO A 273 11.73 -12.34 9.07
C PRO A 273 12.03 -13.84 9.00
N LEU A 274 11.72 -14.46 7.86
CA LEU A 274 12.05 -15.85 7.60
C LEU A 274 13.47 -15.96 7.02
N PRO A 275 14.24 -17.01 7.38
CA PRO A 275 15.56 -17.24 6.80
C PRO A 275 15.45 -17.41 5.29
N LEU A 276 16.55 -17.14 4.56
CA LEU A 276 16.66 -17.37 3.11
C LEU A 276 15.72 -16.56 2.20
N THR A 277 14.76 -15.81 2.75
CA THR A 277 13.87 -14.91 2.01
C THR A 277 14.61 -14.09 0.94
N ARG A 278 15.69 -13.41 1.32
CA ARG A 278 16.48 -12.57 0.41
C ARG A 278 17.14 -13.37 -0.72
N ARG A 279 17.58 -14.61 -0.45
CA ARG A 279 18.19 -15.48 -1.47
C ARG A 279 17.14 -15.93 -2.48
N VAL A 280 15.96 -16.35 -2.00
CA VAL A 280 14.86 -16.79 -2.88
C VAL A 280 14.41 -15.65 -3.80
N LEU A 281 14.21 -14.45 -3.23
CA LEU A 281 13.81 -13.27 -4.00
C LEU A 281 14.87 -12.87 -5.04
N LEU A 282 16.14 -12.79 -4.63
CA LEU A 282 17.24 -12.39 -5.50
C LEU A 282 17.54 -13.43 -6.59
N ARG A 283 17.38 -14.73 -6.28
CA ARG A 283 17.50 -15.79 -7.28
C ARG A 283 16.38 -15.67 -8.31
N ARG A 284 15.13 -15.52 -7.86
CA ARG A 284 13.99 -15.39 -8.78
C ARG A 284 14.14 -14.18 -9.71
N LEU A 285 14.60 -13.06 -9.18
CA LEU A 285 14.87 -11.85 -9.96
C LEU A 285 15.98 -12.03 -11.01
N ARG A 286 16.98 -12.87 -10.73
CA ARG A 286 18.03 -13.22 -11.70
C ARG A 286 17.59 -14.23 -12.74
N ASP A 287 16.76 -15.19 -12.34
CA ASP A 287 16.30 -16.26 -13.22
C ASP A 287 15.24 -15.75 -14.22
N ASP A 288 14.33 -14.90 -13.75
CA ASP A 288 13.24 -14.30 -14.54
C ASP A 288 12.88 -12.96 -13.91
N GLU A 289 13.37 -11.88 -14.50
CA GLU A 289 13.26 -10.53 -13.93
C GLU A 289 11.80 -10.11 -13.73
N GLN A 290 10.94 -10.36 -14.71
CA GLN A 290 9.52 -10.01 -14.64
C GLN A 290 8.82 -10.77 -13.51
N LYS A 291 8.97 -12.10 -13.44
CA LYS A 291 8.37 -12.90 -12.35
C LYS A 291 9.02 -12.60 -10.99
N GLY A 292 10.28 -12.16 -10.99
CA GLY A 292 10.96 -11.65 -9.80
C GLY A 292 10.35 -10.37 -9.29
N LEU A 293 10.10 -9.41 -10.17
CA LEU A 293 9.45 -8.13 -9.86
C LEU A 293 8.01 -8.34 -9.35
N GLU A 294 7.24 -9.25 -9.96
CA GLU A 294 5.91 -9.64 -9.47
C GLU A 294 5.96 -10.22 -8.05
N LEU A 295 6.92 -11.11 -7.78
CA LEU A 295 7.11 -11.68 -6.46
C LEU A 295 7.56 -10.63 -5.44
N LEU A 296 8.41 -9.70 -5.84
CA LEU A 296 8.79 -8.56 -5.01
C LEU A 296 7.58 -7.68 -4.72
N LYS A 297 6.71 -7.40 -5.70
CA LYS A 297 5.48 -6.62 -5.53
C LYS A 297 4.55 -7.31 -4.53
N ALA A 298 4.31 -8.60 -4.71
CA ALA A 298 3.52 -9.41 -3.78
C ALA A 298 4.10 -9.40 -2.35
N THR A 299 5.43 -9.47 -2.24
CA THR A 299 6.14 -9.38 -0.95
C THR A 299 5.97 -8.01 -0.30
N ALA A 300 6.04 -6.94 -1.10
CA ALA A 300 5.95 -5.55 -0.64
C ALA A 300 4.59 -5.22 -0.01
N ARG A 301 3.51 -5.93 -0.42
CA ARG A 301 2.17 -5.82 0.17
C ARG A 301 2.19 -6.03 1.69
N ASN A 302 3.09 -6.87 2.17
CA ASN A 302 3.35 -7.02 3.59
C ASN A 302 4.39 -6.01 4.05
N PHE A 303 3.96 -5.07 4.89
CA PHE A 303 4.79 -4.02 5.46
C PHE A 303 6.04 -4.55 6.20
N PHE A 304 5.90 -5.59 7.01
CA PHE A 304 7.00 -6.18 7.79
C PHE A 304 8.08 -6.82 6.90
N ARG A 305 7.73 -7.21 5.67
CA ARG A 305 8.67 -7.83 4.73
C ARG A 305 9.45 -6.83 3.87
N ARG A 306 9.08 -5.55 3.89
CA ARG A 306 9.73 -4.52 3.05
C ARG A 306 11.22 -4.35 3.35
N GLY A 307 11.66 -4.64 4.57
CA GLY A 307 13.09 -4.68 4.88
C GLY A 307 13.89 -5.66 4.00
N SER A 308 13.29 -6.80 3.68
CA SER A 308 13.88 -7.79 2.77
C SER A 308 13.80 -7.33 1.31
N LEU A 309 12.68 -6.75 0.88
CA LEU A 309 12.53 -6.12 -0.44
C LEU A 309 13.64 -5.08 -0.67
N LYS A 310 13.77 -4.12 0.25
CA LYS A 310 14.81 -3.10 0.24
C LYS A 310 16.19 -3.73 0.07
N ALA A 311 16.50 -4.79 0.82
CA ALA A 311 17.78 -5.50 0.76
C ALA A 311 18.05 -6.14 -0.60
N VAL A 312 17.03 -6.75 -1.18
CA VAL A 312 17.13 -7.40 -2.49
C VAL A 312 17.28 -6.36 -3.58
N LEU A 313 16.44 -5.33 -3.62
CA LEU A 313 16.52 -4.24 -4.59
C LEU A 313 17.90 -3.56 -4.54
N TYR A 314 18.34 -3.14 -3.35
CA TYR A 314 19.65 -2.52 -3.22
C TYR A 314 20.78 -3.40 -3.75
N LYS A 315 20.79 -4.69 -3.38
CA LYS A 315 21.84 -5.61 -3.81
C LYS A 315 21.77 -5.95 -5.30
N TYR A 316 20.56 -6.08 -5.85
CA TYR A 316 20.35 -6.44 -7.25
C TYR A 316 20.71 -5.27 -8.16
N ILE A 317 20.12 -4.10 -7.94
CA ILE A 317 20.28 -2.93 -8.82
C ILE A 317 21.75 -2.47 -8.83
N HIS A 318 22.42 -2.39 -7.67
CA HIS A 318 23.85 -2.00 -7.63
C HIS A 318 24.80 -3.03 -8.27
N ARG A 319 24.32 -4.24 -8.57
CA ARG A 319 25.09 -5.28 -9.28
C ARG A 319 24.60 -5.50 -10.71
N HIS A 320 23.57 -4.75 -11.13
CA HIS A 320 23.06 -4.81 -12.49
C HIS A 320 24.05 -4.13 -13.43
N SER A 321 24.21 -4.64 -14.65
CA SER A 321 25.11 -4.07 -15.65
C SER A 321 24.66 -2.66 -16.06
N HIS A 322 23.34 -2.47 -16.21
CA HIS A 322 22.71 -1.20 -16.55
C HIS A 322 21.70 -0.82 -15.46
N PRO A 323 22.15 -0.24 -14.32
CA PRO A 323 21.28 0.01 -13.17
C PRO A 323 20.21 1.06 -13.43
N LEU A 324 20.52 2.06 -14.27
CA LEU A 324 19.61 3.15 -14.62
C LEU A 324 18.55 2.66 -15.61
N GLN A 325 18.93 1.88 -16.61
CA GLN A 325 17.99 1.24 -17.53
C GLN A 325 16.98 0.37 -16.77
N PHE A 326 17.45 -0.53 -15.88
CA PHE A 326 16.57 -1.33 -15.03
C PHE A 326 15.59 -0.48 -14.20
N LEU A 327 16.04 0.66 -13.67
CA LEU A 327 15.18 1.56 -12.92
C LEU A 327 14.08 2.15 -13.82
N TYR A 328 14.40 2.52 -15.05
CA TYR A 328 13.44 3.02 -16.03
C TYR A 328 12.50 1.93 -16.55
N ASP A 329 12.98 0.72 -16.76
CA ASP A 329 12.14 -0.43 -17.11
C ASP A 329 11.12 -0.71 -16.01
N LEU A 330 11.52 -0.58 -14.73
CA LEU A 330 10.61 -0.66 -13.59
C LEU A 330 9.56 0.46 -13.60
N LEU A 331 9.95 1.68 -13.98
CA LEU A 331 9.01 2.80 -14.13
C LEU A 331 8.03 2.58 -15.27
N GLN A 332 8.47 2.01 -16.39
CA GLN A 332 7.62 1.75 -17.56
C GLN A 332 6.68 0.56 -17.36
N ASN A 333 7.02 -0.35 -16.44
CA ASN A 333 6.23 -1.55 -16.24
C ASN A 333 4.84 -1.24 -15.64
N PRO A 334 3.73 -1.53 -16.36
CA PRO A 334 2.38 -1.22 -15.92
C PRO A 334 1.96 -2.01 -14.68
N THR A 335 2.61 -3.13 -14.38
CA THR A 335 2.37 -3.93 -13.17
C THR A 335 2.68 -3.15 -11.89
N PHE A 336 3.48 -2.08 -11.97
CA PHE A 336 3.80 -1.18 -10.86
C PHE A 336 2.89 0.05 -10.77
N ASP A 337 2.02 0.28 -11.75
CA ASP A 337 0.94 1.27 -11.66
C ASP A 337 -0.21 0.81 -10.75
N GLU A 338 -0.18 -0.43 -10.27
CA GLU A 338 -1.20 -0.93 -9.36
C GLU A 338 -1.02 -0.37 -7.95
N TYR A 339 -2.11 -0.20 -7.21
CA TYR A 339 -2.03 -0.01 -5.78
C TYR A 339 -1.36 -1.22 -5.11
N LEU A 340 -0.55 -0.97 -4.08
CA LEU A 340 0.04 -2.08 -3.33
C LEU A 340 -1.01 -2.79 -2.46
N MET A 341 -1.96 -2.04 -1.92
CA MET A 341 -3.12 -2.55 -1.18
C MET A 341 -4.39 -2.12 -1.89
N ILE A 342 -5.40 -2.98 -1.91
CA ILE A 342 -6.71 -2.67 -2.52
C ILE A 342 -7.32 -1.47 -1.76
N PRO A 343 -7.49 -0.30 -2.41
CA PRO A 343 -8.13 0.84 -1.76
C PRO A 343 -9.61 0.55 -1.59
N VAL A 344 -10.12 0.73 -0.37
CA VAL A 344 -11.53 0.45 -0.06
C VAL A 344 -12.33 1.75 0.02
N THR A 345 -11.70 2.85 0.47
CA THR A 345 -12.31 4.18 0.62
C THR A 345 -11.81 5.20 -0.41
N HIS A 346 -12.48 6.36 -0.50
CA HIS A 346 -12.05 7.44 -1.41
C HIS A 346 -10.72 7.99 -0.94
N GLN A 347 -10.64 8.21 0.37
CA GLN A 347 -9.43 8.60 1.07
C GLN A 347 -8.28 7.61 0.80
N ASP A 348 -8.53 6.29 0.80
CA ASP A 348 -7.51 5.31 0.44
C ASP A 348 -6.99 5.52 -0.99
N ARG A 349 -7.84 5.91 -1.96
CA ARG A 349 -7.40 6.15 -3.35
C ARG A 349 -6.54 7.41 -3.47
N GLU A 350 -6.80 8.41 -2.66
CA GLU A 350 -6.01 9.65 -2.63
C GLU A 350 -4.71 9.47 -1.84
N GLU A 351 -4.73 8.66 -0.78
CA GLU A 351 -3.60 8.49 0.13
C GLU A 351 -2.69 7.32 -0.22
N PHE A 352 -3.20 6.23 -0.80
CA PHE A 352 -2.40 5.04 -1.05
C PHE A 352 -1.49 5.25 -2.24
N LEU A 353 -0.25 4.84 -2.04
CA LEU A 353 0.79 4.94 -3.05
C LEU A 353 0.72 3.74 -4.01
N SER A 354 1.10 3.98 -5.25
CA SER A 354 1.31 2.91 -6.23
C SER A 354 2.48 2.01 -5.81
N ALA A 355 2.52 0.78 -6.31
CA ALA A 355 3.65 -0.09 -6.12
C ALA A 355 4.96 0.55 -6.62
N ARG A 356 4.91 1.31 -7.73
CA ARG A 356 6.04 2.10 -8.24
C ARG A 356 6.59 3.05 -7.19
N GLN A 357 5.74 3.88 -6.59
CA GLN A 357 6.12 4.84 -5.56
C GLN A 357 6.74 4.16 -4.33
N VAL A 358 6.13 3.06 -3.87
CA VAL A 358 6.68 2.29 -2.75
C VAL A 358 8.06 1.74 -3.08
N PHE A 359 8.26 1.19 -4.28
CA PHE A 359 9.55 0.65 -4.67
C PHE A 359 10.64 1.72 -4.80
N LEU A 360 10.32 2.85 -5.43
CA LEU A 360 11.26 3.96 -5.57
C LEU A 360 11.70 4.49 -4.21
N GLY A 361 10.77 4.80 -3.31
CA GLY A 361 11.14 5.37 -2.02
C GLY A 361 11.81 4.35 -1.08
N GLU A 362 11.42 3.07 -1.11
CA GLU A 362 12.12 2.02 -0.36
C GLU A 362 13.57 1.85 -0.85
N PHE A 363 13.77 1.87 -2.18
CA PHE A 363 15.10 1.82 -2.79
C PHE A 363 15.91 3.08 -2.47
N ALA A 364 15.28 4.25 -2.48
CA ALA A 364 15.85 5.54 -2.07
C ALA A 364 16.19 5.63 -0.58
N LEU A 365 15.98 4.54 0.16
CA LEU A 365 16.19 4.44 1.60
C LEU A 365 15.28 5.36 2.43
N ARG A 366 14.23 5.93 1.83
CA ARG A 366 13.25 6.79 2.49
C ARG A 366 12.16 5.95 3.17
N SER A 367 11.56 6.51 4.20
CA SER A 367 10.40 5.89 4.83
C SER A 367 9.20 6.11 3.91
N VAL A 368 8.77 5.06 3.21
CA VAL A 368 7.55 5.13 2.39
C VAL A 368 6.40 4.54 3.17
N ASP A 369 5.63 5.44 3.75
CA ASP A 369 4.35 5.13 4.35
C ASP A 369 3.36 4.88 3.22
N ALA A 370 3.19 3.60 2.85
CA ALA A 370 2.24 3.20 1.80
C ALA A 370 0.79 3.53 2.16
N THR A 371 0.55 3.78 3.45
CA THR A 371 -0.64 4.44 3.98
C THR A 371 -0.13 5.66 4.73
N LYS A 372 -0.71 6.85 4.54
CA LYS A 372 -0.30 8.07 5.27
C LYS A 372 -0.54 8.00 6.79
N HIS A 373 -0.87 6.83 7.32
CA HIS A 373 -1.17 6.64 8.71
C HIS A 373 0.13 6.72 9.54
N PRO A 374 0.31 7.77 10.37
CA PRO A 374 1.60 8.13 10.99
C PRO A 374 2.18 7.11 11.97
N ARG A 375 1.46 6.01 12.23
CA ARG A 375 1.75 5.03 13.27
C ARG A 375 2.57 3.82 12.79
N PHE A 376 2.59 3.53 11.49
CA PHE A 376 3.35 2.40 10.94
C PHE A 376 4.84 2.70 10.75
N SER A 377 5.21 3.98 10.60
CA SER A 377 6.59 4.41 10.34
C SER A 377 7.58 4.07 11.46
N ARG A 378 7.16 4.17 12.73
CA ARG A 378 8.07 3.98 13.89
C ARG A 378 8.46 2.52 14.15
N SER A 379 7.55 1.57 13.99
CA SER A 379 7.73 0.20 14.46
C SER A 379 8.68 -0.64 13.59
N VAL A 380 8.76 -0.33 12.29
CA VAL A 380 9.57 -1.11 11.33
C VAL A 380 10.98 -0.54 11.14
N TRP A 381 11.22 0.72 11.53
CA TRP A 381 12.55 1.31 11.52
C TRP A 381 13.56 0.49 12.36
N TRP A 382 13.13 -0.01 13.52
CA TRP A 382 13.99 -0.82 14.40
C TRP A 382 14.38 -2.17 13.80
N LEU A 383 13.47 -2.86 13.11
CA LEU A 383 13.78 -4.15 12.45
C LEU A 383 14.69 -3.99 11.21
N ASN A 384 14.86 -2.76 10.73
CA ASN A 384 15.64 -2.43 9.53
C ASN A 384 17.05 -1.87 9.83
N LEU A 385 17.55 -2.05 11.07
CA LEU A 385 18.78 -1.51 11.68
C LEU A 385 20.13 -1.73 10.94
N ARG A 386 20.17 -2.17 9.69
CA ARG A 386 21.42 -2.14 8.90
C ARG A 386 21.52 -0.80 8.15
N LYS A 387 22.41 0.07 8.66
CA LYS A 387 22.85 1.30 7.99
C LYS A 387 23.27 0.95 6.56
N ARG A 388 22.53 1.45 5.59
CA ARG A 388 22.97 1.49 4.19
C ARG A 388 23.30 2.92 3.87
N HIS A 389 24.37 3.09 3.14
CA HIS A 389 24.80 4.40 2.70
C HIS A 389 23.97 4.79 1.49
N ALA A 390 23.54 6.05 1.48
CA ALA A 390 23.03 6.69 0.29
C ALA A 390 24.13 6.61 -0.79
N THR A 391 23.71 6.23 -1.99
CA THR A 391 24.51 6.25 -3.20
C THR A 391 23.86 7.21 -4.19
N PRO A 392 24.60 7.69 -5.22
CA PRO A 392 24.01 8.54 -6.25
C PRO A 392 22.77 7.90 -6.90
N LEU A 393 22.76 6.58 -7.02
CA LEU A 393 21.63 5.83 -7.57
C LEU A 393 20.41 5.81 -6.64
N THR A 394 20.60 5.64 -5.32
CA THR A 394 19.48 5.72 -4.36
C THR A 394 18.95 7.14 -4.23
N GLU A 395 19.82 8.15 -4.30
CA GLU A 395 19.39 9.56 -4.29
C GLU A 395 18.60 9.91 -5.55
N PHE A 396 19.04 9.42 -6.70
CA PHE A 396 18.31 9.58 -7.96
C PHE A 396 16.94 8.90 -7.92
N ALA A 397 16.84 7.68 -7.39
CA ALA A 397 15.54 7.06 -7.15
C ALA A 397 14.66 7.85 -6.17
N GLY A 398 15.28 8.52 -5.19
CA GLY A 398 14.62 9.45 -4.28
C GLY A 398 14.06 10.66 -5.01
N MET A 399 14.83 11.27 -5.91
CA MET A 399 14.34 12.34 -6.78
C MET A 399 13.12 11.87 -7.58
N LEU A 400 13.20 10.71 -8.25
CA LEU A 400 12.07 10.16 -9.01
C LEU A 400 10.83 9.90 -8.14
N TYR A 401 11.03 9.45 -6.90
CA TYR A 401 9.96 9.32 -5.92
C TYR A 401 9.31 10.67 -5.61
N ASP A 402 10.08 11.70 -5.27
CA ASP A 402 9.55 13.04 -4.95
C ASP A 402 8.77 13.63 -6.11
N LEU A 403 9.32 13.53 -7.32
CA LEU A 403 8.66 13.95 -8.56
C LEU A 403 7.31 13.24 -8.74
N SER A 404 7.26 11.93 -8.47
CA SER A 404 6.02 11.15 -8.62
C SER A 404 4.97 11.49 -7.57
N VAL A 405 5.39 11.87 -6.35
CA VAL A 405 4.49 12.29 -5.27
C VAL A 405 3.96 13.70 -5.54
N ALA A 406 4.82 14.62 -6.00
CA ALA A 406 4.44 15.97 -6.38
C ALA A 406 3.41 15.95 -7.52
N GLN A 407 3.61 15.10 -8.53
CA GLN A 407 2.67 14.91 -9.63
C GLN A 407 1.30 14.39 -9.15
N HIS A 408 1.28 13.42 -8.23
CA HIS A 408 0.03 12.88 -7.67
C HIS A 408 -0.71 13.90 -6.81
N SER A 409 0.02 14.78 -6.14
CA SER A 409 -0.55 15.83 -5.28
C SER A 409 -1.03 17.07 -6.07
N GLY A 410 -0.84 17.09 -7.40
CA GLY A 410 -1.20 18.23 -8.24
C GLY A 410 -0.33 19.47 -8.00
N GLN A 411 0.87 19.32 -7.45
CA GLN A 411 1.77 20.45 -7.21
C GLN A 411 2.24 21.03 -8.54
N GLU A 412 1.88 22.29 -8.82
CA GLU A 412 2.05 22.89 -10.15
C GLU A 412 3.50 23.24 -10.52
N ALA A 413 4.39 23.42 -9.53
CA ALA A 413 5.78 23.81 -9.76
C ALA A 413 6.73 22.89 -9.03
N ILE A 414 7.52 22.14 -9.80
CA ILE A 414 8.62 21.33 -9.31
C ILE A 414 9.92 22.08 -9.64
N ASP A 415 10.68 22.42 -8.61
CA ASP A 415 12.01 22.99 -8.78
C ASP A 415 13.04 21.88 -9.01
N LEU A 416 13.41 21.66 -10.28
CA LEU A 416 14.47 20.71 -10.65
C LEU A 416 15.88 21.20 -10.29
N THR A 417 16.07 22.49 -10.03
CA THR A 417 17.40 23.02 -9.70
C THR A 417 17.89 22.52 -8.34
N ALA A 418 16.97 22.25 -7.41
CA ALA A 418 17.26 21.60 -6.13
C ALA A 418 17.86 20.18 -6.27
N TYR A 419 17.66 19.53 -7.43
CA TYR A 419 18.12 18.17 -7.69
C TYR A 419 19.39 18.09 -8.56
N VAL A 420 20.02 19.22 -8.92
CA VAL A 420 21.20 19.27 -9.81
C VAL A 420 22.34 18.36 -9.34
N ALA A 421 22.64 18.38 -8.04
CA ALA A 421 23.69 17.56 -7.45
C ALA A 421 23.40 16.05 -7.63
N ILE A 422 22.13 15.66 -7.55
CA ILE A 422 21.69 14.26 -7.60
C ILE A 422 21.84 13.70 -9.01
N TYR A 423 21.24 14.35 -10.02
CA TYR A 423 21.37 13.86 -11.41
C TYR A 423 22.77 14.11 -12.00
N SER A 424 23.56 15.04 -11.46
CA SER A 424 24.98 15.14 -11.82
C SER A 424 25.81 13.99 -11.23
N GLY A 425 25.44 13.48 -10.06
CA GLY A 425 26.11 12.37 -9.39
C GLY A 425 26.03 11.04 -10.15
N ILE A 426 24.96 10.84 -10.94
CA ILE A 426 24.78 9.61 -11.73
C ILE A 426 25.58 9.58 -13.04
N LYS A 427 26.25 10.67 -13.45
CA LYS A 427 27.07 10.72 -14.69
C LYS A 427 28.14 9.63 -14.78
N ARG A 428 28.57 9.10 -13.62
CA ARG A 428 29.58 8.03 -13.52
C ARG A 428 29.00 6.62 -13.73
N LEU A 429 27.68 6.46 -13.68
CA LEU A 429 27.01 5.19 -13.91
C LEU A 429 26.82 4.95 -15.41
N PRO A 430 26.73 3.69 -15.85
CA PRO A 430 26.32 3.35 -17.21
C PRO A 430 25.04 4.10 -17.58
N ASP A 431 25.04 4.75 -18.75
CA ASP A 431 23.90 5.51 -19.29
C ASP A 431 23.51 6.77 -18.50
N GLY A 432 24.23 7.09 -17.42
CA GLY A 432 23.93 8.24 -16.57
C GLY A 432 24.23 9.60 -17.18
N LYS A 433 25.08 9.67 -18.20
CA LYS A 433 25.35 10.92 -18.94
C LYS A 433 24.11 11.43 -19.66
N GLU A 434 23.39 10.54 -20.33
CA GLU A 434 22.14 10.87 -21.03
C GLU A 434 21.11 11.46 -20.06
N ILE A 435 20.90 10.78 -18.92
CA ILE A 435 19.95 11.19 -17.90
C ILE A 435 20.34 12.53 -17.28
N ALA A 436 21.61 12.71 -16.95
CA ALA A 436 22.07 13.97 -16.40
C ALA A 436 21.88 15.14 -17.38
N LEU A 437 22.26 14.96 -18.65
CA LEU A 437 22.11 16.00 -19.68
C LEU A 437 20.64 16.33 -19.96
N SER A 438 19.77 15.32 -20.02
CA SER A 438 18.35 15.57 -20.25
C SER A 438 17.71 16.34 -19.09
N TYR A 439 18.01 15.96 -17.84
CA TYR A 439 17.42 16.63 -16.67
C TYR A 439 17.98 18.05 -16.51
N ASP A 440 19.25 18.26 -16.85
CA ASP A 440 19.84 19.60 -16.92
C ASP A 440 19.11 20.47 -17.96
N ALA A 441 18.87 19.95 -19.17
CA ALA A 441 18.11 20.65 -20.19
C ALA A 441 16.65 20.93 -19.75
N ILE A 442 15.96 19.97 -19.12
CA ILE A 442 14.61 20.17 -18.58
C ILE A 442 14.63 21.28 -17.51
N ALA A 443 15.61 21.27 -16.60
CA ALA A 443 15.73 22.29 -15.56
C ALA A 443 15.96 23.69 -16.15
N GLN A 444 16.83 23.81 -17.17
CA GLN A 444 17.06 25.07 -17.88
C GLN A 444 15.79 25.56 -18.60
N PHE A 445 15.10 24.68 -19.32
CA PHE A 445 13.88 25.04 -20.07
C PHE A 445 12.72 25.44 -19.16
N LEU A 446 12.60 24.83 -17.97
CA LEU A 446 11.63 25.25 -16.94
C LEU A 446 11.94 26.64 -16.36
N ASN A 447 13.18 27.11 -16.45
CA ASN A 447 13.58 28.44 -15.98
C ASN A 447 13.36 29.55 -17.01
N TYR A 448 13.01 29.23 -18.26
CA TYR A 448 12.78 30.23 -19.30
C TYR A 448 11.44 30.94 -19.11
N ARG A 449 11.48 32.16 -18.60
CA ARG A 449 10.29 32.97 -18.27
C ARG A 449 10.01 34.06 -19.31
N ARG A 450 10.99 34.37 -20.16
CA ARG A 450 10.91 35.42 -21.18
C ARG A 450 11.17 34.84 -22.56
N LEU A 451 10.66 35.51 -23.59
CA LEU A 451 10.88 35.11 -24.99
C LEU A 451 12.37 35.08 -25.36
N SER A 452 13.17 36.01 -24.81
CA SER A 452 14.62 36.04 -25.00
C SER A 452 15.33 34.79 -24.49
N ASP A 453 14.84 34.22 -23.39
CA ASP A 453 15.45 33.04 -22.76
C ASP A 453 15.28 31.82 -23.68
N LEU A 454 14.16 31.76 -24.41
CA LEU A 454 13.86 30.66 -25.35
C LEU A 454 14.89 30.55 -26.48
N PHE A 455 15.58 31.63 -26.84
CA PHE A 455 16.59 31.61 -27.90
C PHE A 455 17.79 30.73 -27.53
N ALA A 456 18.12 30.65 -26.24
CA ALA A 456 19.20 29.79 -25.74
C ALA A 456 18.87 28.30 -25.86
N ALA A 457 17.59 27.94 -26.04
CA ALA A 457 17.18 26.54 -26.18
C ALA A 457 17.77 25.84 -27.40
N GLU A 458 18.06 26.58 -28.47
CA GLU A 458 18.63 26.00 -29.70
C GLU A 458 20.00 25.38 -29.45
N GLN A 459 20.86 26.08 -28.69
CA GLN A 459 22.19 25.59 -28.39
C GLN A 459 22.13 24.30 -27.55
N ILE A 460 21.29 24.29 -26.51
CA ILE A 460 21.06 23.11 -25.67
C ILE A 460 20.53 21.93 -26.50
N GLY A 461 19.58 22.19 -27.40
CA GLY A 461 19.05 21.17 -28.32
C GLY A 461 20.12 20.59 -29.26
N ARG A 462 21.05 21.43 -29.74
CA ARG A 462 22.20 21.00 -30.56
C ARG A 462 23.20 20.19 -29.75
N ASP A 463 23.52 20.63 -28.53
CA ASP A 463 24.45 19.94 -27.64
C ASP A 463 23.93 18.55 -27.24
N LEU A 464 22.62 18.41 -26.97
CA LEU A 464 21.97 17.11 -26.77
C LEU A 464 22.08 16.21 -27.99
N ALA A 465 21.91 16.76 -29.19
CA ALA A 465 21.98 15.98 -30.42
C ALA A 465 23.41 15.51 -30.75
N GLY A 466 24.42 16.30 -30.41
CA GLY A 466 25.84 15.96 -30.63
C GLY A 466 26.43 15.01 -29.59
N SER A 467 25.87 14.96 -28.39
CA SER A 467 26.43 14.20 -27.26
C SER A 467 25.91 12.77 -27.12
N LEU A 468 24.84 12.40 -27.82
CA LEU A 468 24.11 11.15 -27.58
C LEU A 468 23.85 10.35 -28.86
N PHE A 469 24.26 9.09 -28.86
CA PHE A 469 23.81 8.12 -29.85
C PHE A 469 22.35 7.75 -29.50
N PHE A 470 21.38 8.36 -30.19
CA PHE A 470 19.94 8.15 -29.95
C PHE A 470 19.49 6.68 -29.98
N VAL A 471 20.25 5.82 -30.65
CA VAL A 471 19.93 4.40 -30.83
C VAL A 471 20.01 3.62 -29.52
N ASP A 472 20.96 3.97 -28.65
CA ASP A 472 21.20 3.26 -27.39
C ASP A 472 20.68 4.05 -26.17
N ALA A 473 19.91 5.11 -26.40
CA ALA A 473 19.38 5.93 -25.33
C ALA A 473 18.30 5.17 -24.53
N ILE A 474 18.31 5.32 -23.20
CA ILE A 474 17.27 4.81 -22.31
C ILE A 474 15.94 5.52 -22.57
N ARG A 475 15.98 6.82 -22.92
CA ARG A 475 14.76 7.63 -23.14
C ARG A 475 14.79 8.41 -24.46
N PRO A 476 14.72 7.72 -25.61
CA PRO A 476 14.69 8.38 -26.91
C PRO A 476 13.56 9.43 -27.04
N PRO A 477 12.32 9.17 -26.58
CA PRO A 477 11.21 10.14 -26.68
C PRO A 477 11.48 11.46 -25.95
N VAL A 478 12.13 11.41 -24.78
CA VAL A 478 12.48 12.61 -24.00
C VAL A 478 13.52 13.43 -24.75
N LEU A 479 14.57 12.80 -25.26
CA LEU A 479 15.60 13.48 -26.03
C LEU A 479 15.04 14.09 -27.31
N GLN A 480 14.13 13.37 -27.99
CA GLN A 480 13.44 13.87 -29.18
C GLN A 480 12.56 15.09 -28.85
N ALA A 481 11.81 15.06 -27.75
CA ALA A 481 11.01 16.18 -27.30
C ALA A 481 11.89 17.41 -26.98
N LEU A 482 12.99 17.23 -26.25
CA LEU A 482 13.93 18.30 -25.91
C LEU A 482 14.63 18.88 -27.15
N LYS A 483 15.01 18.04 -28.11
CA LYS A 483 15.57 18.49 -29.40
C LYS A 483 14.56 19.34 -30.18
N ARG A 484 13.30 18.90 -30.25
CA ARG A 484 12.22 19.66 -30.91
C ARG A 484 11.94 20.99 -30.21
N LEU A 485 11.95 21.02 -28.88
CA LEU A 485 11.88 22.26 -28.10
C LEU A 485 13.05 23.20 -28.44
N GLY A 486 14.28 22.68 -28.55
CA GLY A 486 15.44 23.46 -29.01
C GLY A 486 15.25 24.05 -30.41
N HIS A 487 14.68 23.30 -31.36
CA HIS A 487 14.35 23.81 -32.70
C HIS A 487 13.26 24.89 -32.70
N VAL A 488 12.28 24.82 -31.77
CA VAL A 488 11.31 25.89 -31.56
C VAL A 488 12.02 27.15 -31.10
N GLY A 489 12.90 27.05 -30.09
CA GLY A 489 13.73 28.18 -29.62
C GLY A 489 14.58 28.81 -30.73
N GLY A 490 15.21 27.99 -31.57
CA GLY A 490 15.98 28.45 -32.73
C GLY A 490 15.13 29.16 -33.78
N SER A 491 13.88 28.73 -33.99
CA SER A 491 12.94 29.42 -34.89
C SER A 491 12.58 30.82 -34.39
N LEU A 492 12.46 30.99 -33.07
CA LEU A 492 12.09 32.26 -32.44
C LEU A 492 13.25 33.28 -32.43
N ARG A 493 14.50 32.81 -32.52
CA ARG A 493 15.69 33.67 -32.57
C ARG A 493 15.69 34.65 -33.76
N ARG A 494 14.90 34.38 -34.81
CA ARG A 494 14.73 35.27 -35.97
C ARG A 494 13.84 36.48 -35.70
N ILE A 495 13.01 36.45 -34.64
CA ILE A 495 12.04 37.53 -34.34
C ILE A 495 12.73 38.90 -34.14
N PRO A 496 13.84 39.01 -33.38
CA PRO A 496 14.56 40.28 -33.24
C PRO A 496 15.21 40.76 -34.54
N GLU A 497 15.50 39.87 -35.50
CA GLU A 497 16.16 40.22 -36.78
C GLU A 497 15.15 40.78 -37.79
N ILE A 498 13.87 40.44 -37.64
CA ILE A 498 12.77 40.90 -38.51
C ILE A 498 12.24 42.22 -37.93
N GLU A 499 13.00 43.31 -38.09
CA GLU A 499 12.54 44.64 -37.67
C GLU A 499 11.40 45.14 -38.58
N GLY A 500 10.32 45.66 -37.98
CA GLY A 500 9.23 46.33 -38.69
C GLY A 500 8.10 45.45 -39.25
N ASN A 501 8.29 44.14 -39.45
CA ASN A 501 7.23 43.26 -39.97
C ASN A 501 6.49 42.49 -38.86
N ILE A 502 5.52 43.15 -38.22
CA ILE A 502 4.74 42.58 -37.11
C ILE A 502 3.99 41.32 -37.54
N GLN A 503 3.44 41.28 -38.75
CA GLN A 503 2.69 40.12 -39.24
C GLN A 503 3.57 38.87 -39.35
N GLU A 504 4.81 39.01 -39.83
CA GLU A 504 5.75 37.90 -39.92
C GLU A 504 6.20 37.41 -38.54
N GLN A 505 6.42 38.32 -37.59
CA GLN A 505 6.72 37.96 -36.20
C GLN A 505 5.56 37.19 -35.54
N LEU A 506 4.32 37.65 -35.75
CA LEU A 506 3.12 36.96 -35.27
C LEU A 506 2.95 35.58 -35.93
N ALA A 507 3.23 35.47 -37.23
CA ALA A 507 3.20 34.19 -37.94
C ALA A 507 4.25 33.20 -37.40
N ILE A 508 5.46 33.66 -37.07
CA ILE A 508 6.49 32.84 -36.43
C ILE A 508 6.04 32.36 -35.06
N LEU A 509 5.47 33.25 -34.23
CA LEU A 509 4.96 32.90 -32.90
C LEU A 509 3.80 31.90 -32.98
N ALA A 510 2.84 32.11 -33.89
CA ALA A 510 1.74 31.18 -34.12
C ALA A 510 2.22 29.81 -34.62
N GLY A 511 3.19 29.80 -35.54
CA GLY A 511 3.84 28.59 -36.02
C GLY A 511 4.59 27.83 -34.92
N ALA A 512 5.23 28.55 -34.00
CA ALA A 512 5.91 27.97 -32.83
C ALA A 512 4.90 27.34 -31.85
N ILE A 513 3.77 28.00 -31.56
CA ILE A 513 2.70 27.45 -30.72
C ILE A 513 2.14 26.16 -31.31
N ARG A 514 1.93 26.12 -32.64
CA ARG A 514 1.50 24.89 -33.31
C ARG A 514 2.51 23.76 -33.13
N LYS A 515 3.82 24.02 -33.33
CA LYS A 515 4.87 23.02 -33.08
C LYS A 515 4.90 22.56 -31.62
N LEU A 516 4.62 23.45 -30.67
CA LEU A 516 4.50 23.09 -29.25
C LEU A 516 3.33 22.15 -28.98
N ASN A 517 2.19 22.32 -29.65
CA ASN A 517 1.07 21.36 -29.58
C ASN A 517 1.47 19.98 -30.15
N ASP A 518 2.16 19.96 -31.30
CA ASP A 518 2.66 18.71 -31.89
C ASP A 518 3.66 17.99 -30.94
N ILE A 519 4.44 18.76 -30.17
CA ILE A 519 5.34 18.24 -29.13
C ILE A 519 4.55 17.72 -27.91
N ASP A 520 3.51 18.42 -27.46
CA ASP A 520 2.64 17.96 -26.36
C ASP A 520 2.00 16.60 -26.67
N ASP A 521 1.51 16.44 -27.90
CA ASP A 521 0.93 15.18 -28.39
C ASP A 521 1.96 14.03 -28.39
N LEU A 522 3.19 14.31 -28.84
CA LEU A 522 4.28 13.33 -28.79
C LEU A 522 4.62 12.95 -27.35
N ILE A 523 4.74 13.93 -26.46
CA ILE A 523 5.03 13.71 -25.04
C ILE A 523 3.93 12.85 -24.40
N ALA A 524 2.67 13.13 -24.68
CA ALA A 524 1.54 12.40 -24.11
C ALA A 524 1.49 10.91 -24.54
N ARG A 525 2.02 10.58 -25.73
CA ARG A 525 1.98 9.23 -26.29
C ARG A 525 3.20 8.39 -25.95
N GLU A 526 4.39 8.99 -25.97
CA GLU A 526 5.65 8.22 -26.01
C GLU A 526 6.48 8.33 -24.73
N THR A 527 6.19 9.28 -23.83
CA THR A 527 6.99 9.46 -22.60
C THR A 527 6.33 8.84 -21.38
N ILE A 528 7.15 8.44 -20.41
CA ILE A 528 6.62 7.94 -19.14
C ILE A 528 5.87 9.04 -18.39
N PRO A 529 4.87 8.72 -17.55
CA PRO A 529 4.01 9.72 -16.92
C PRO A 529 4.75 10.78 -16.10
N LEU A 530 5.87 10.39 -15.48
CA LEU A 530 6.70 11.27 -14.67
C LEU A 530 7.35 12.38 -15.50
N GLU A 531 8.03 11.99 -16.57
CA GLU A 531 8.75 12.90 -17.46
C GLU A 531 7.78 13.67 -18.34
N SER A 532 6.66 13.05 -18.72
CA SER A 532 5.52 13.70 -19.39
C SER A 532 5.07 14.94 -18.63
N ALA A 533 4.86 14.85 -17.31
CA ALA A 533 4.42 16.00 -16.52
C ALA A 533 5.39 17.19 -16.59
N LEU A 534 6.70 16.93 -16.48
CA LEU A 534 7.74 17.96 -16.55
C LEU A 534 7.83 18.59 -17.95
N LEU A 535 7.82 17.77 -19.00
CA LEU A 535 7.90 18.25 -20.37
C LEU A 535 6.65 19.03 -20.79
N ARG A 536 5.45 18.57 -20.40
CA ARG A 536 4.19 19.30 -20.65
C ARG A 536 4.14 20.62 -19.87
N GLN A 537 4.76 20.68 -18.68
CA GLN A 537 4.93 21.93 -17.95
C GLN A 537 5.79 22.93 -18.73
N ILE A 538 6.91 22.50 -19.31
CA ILE A 538 7.73 23.33 -20.20
C ILE A 538 6.90 23.84 -21.38
N VAL A 539 6.18 22.95 -22.07
CA VAL A 539 5.34 23.31 -23.22
C VAL A 539 4.30 24.38 -22.84
N LYS A 540 3.53 24.16 -21.77
CA LYS A 540 2.52 25.11 -21.30
C LYS A 540 3.13 26.46 -20.91
N GLN A 541 4.28 26.44 -20.26
CA GLN A 541 4.99 27.66 -19.87
C GLN A 541 5.45 28.45 -21.10
N TRP A 542 6.04 27.78 -22.08
CA TRP A 542 6.51 28.42 -23.31
C TRP A 542 5.34 28.96 -24.14
N GLN A 543 4.23 28.22 -24.23
CA GLN A 543 2.99 28.70 -24.86
C GLN A 543 2.49 29.98 -24.19
N ARG A 544 2.48 30.03 -22.86
CA ARG A 544 2.09 31.24 -22.12
C ARG A 544 2.97 32.43 -22.47
N VAL A 545 4.30 32.26 -22.43
CA VAL A 545 5.27 33.30 -22.80
C VAL A 545 5.03 33.79 -24.23
N MET A 546 4.79 32.89 -25.18
CA MET A 546 4.51 33.28 -26.58
C MET A 546 3.18 34.00 -26.73
N LEU A 547 2.13 33.55 -26.06
CA LEU A 547 0.80 34.19 -26.11
C LEU A 547 0.82 35.59 -25.49
N GLU A 548 1.54 35.78 -24.39
CA GLU A 548 1.76 37.10 -23.79
C GLU A 548 2.47 38.04 -24.76
N GLU A 549 3.48 37.55 -25.49
CA GLU A 549 4.19 38.35 -26.50
C GLU A 549 3.35 38.63 -27.75
N ILE A 550 2.52 37.67 -28.20
CA ILE A 550 1.52 37.91 -29.25
C ILE A 550 0.57 39.02 -28.84
N GLY A 551 0.05 38.98 -27.60
CA GLY A 551 -0.86 40.00 -27.08
C GLY A 551 -0.20 41.39 -27.01
N LYS A 552 1.05 41.48 -26.52
CA LYS A 552 1.79 42.74 -26.50
C LYS A 552 2.00 43.33 -27.89
N ARG A 553 2.41 42.51 -28.85
CA ARG A 553 2.68 42.96 -30.23
C ARG A 553 1.40 43.31 -30.98
N GLY A 554 0.34 42.52 -30.83
CA GLY A 554 -0.96 42.81 -31.45
C GLY A 554 -1.57 44.11 -30.94
N ASN A 555 -1.46 44.40 -29.64
CA ASN A 555 -1.90 45.69 -29.09
C ASN A 555 -1.06 46.87 -29.60
N ALA A 556 0.25 46.68 -29.81
CA ALA A 556 1.11 47.71 -30.37
C ALA A 556 0.77 48.02 -31.84
N ASP A 557 0.45 46.99 -32.64
CA ASP A 557 0.02 47.13 -34.04
C ASP A 557 -1.31 47.89 -34.13
N ALA A 558 -2.28 47.54 -33.30
CA ALA A 558 -3.57 48.25 -33.22
C ALA A 558 -3.41 49.72 -32.80
N ALA A 559 -2.48 50.01 -31.89
CA ALA A 559 -2.17 51.38 -31.48
C ALA A 559 -1.52 52.19 -32.62
N LEU A 560 -0.59 51.59 -33.37
CA LEU A 560 0.04 52.23 -34.54
C LEU A 560 -0.98 52.53 -35.64
N ALA A 561 -1.87 51.59 -35.95
CA ALA A 561 -2.93 51.80 -36.94
C ALA A 561 -3.86 52.97 -36.57
N LEU A 562 -4.22 53.12 -35.29
CA LEU A 562 -5.01 54.25 -34.80
C LEU A 562 -4.25 55.58 -34.85
N MET A 563 -2.92 55.56 -34.66
CA MET A 563 -2.09 56.76 -34.81
C MET A 563 -1.95 57.19 -36.27
N GLU A 564 -1.85 56.24 -37.21
CA GLU A 564 -1.84 56.54 -38.66
C GLU A 564 -3.20 57.04 -39.17
N GLU A 565 -4.33 56.57 -38.62
CA GLU A 565 -5.66 57.09 -38.97
C GLU A 565 -5.92 58.50 -38.41
N THR A 566 -5.18 58.92 -37.38
CA THR A 566 -5.37 60.22 -36.70
C THR A 566 -4.34 61.28 -37.11
N SER A 567 -3.32 60.91 -37.88
CA SER A 567 -2.33 61.80 -38.52
C SER A 567 -2.69 62.10 -39.96
#